data_AF-A0A961EKC9-F1
#
_entry.id   AF-A0A961EKC9-F1
#
_cell.length_a   1.000
_cell.length_b   1.000
_cell.length_c   1.000
_cell.angle_alpha   90.00
_cell.angle_beta   90.00
_cell.angle_gamma   90.00
#
_symmetry.space_group_name_H-M   'P 1'
#
loop_
_entity.id
_entity.type
_entity.pdbx_description
1 polymer ?
#
loop_
_entity_poly.entity_id
_entity_poly.type
_entity_poly.pdbx_seq_one_letter_code
_entity_poly.pdbx_strand_id
1 'polypeptide(L)'
;MPAPPDPALTLGLLAERCDATVESLLLALPSTGDRLAQAAVDGYLDAVMDLLRMLAAAAREGAGRLPTAPVSQAAPHVAAAPPWGMP
;
A
#
# COMPACT_ATOMS: atom_id res chain seq x y z
N MET A 1 -8.32 20.80 -12.00
CA MET A 1 -8.46 19.33 -12.05
C MET A 1 -7.59 18.75 -10.94
N PRO A 2 -8.12 17.94 -10.01
CA PRO A 2 -7.27 17.18 -9.10
C PRO A 2 -6.39 16.23 -9.91
N ALA A 3 -5.13 16.05 -9.48
CA ALA A 3 -4.20 15.13 -10.12
C ALA A 3 -4.74 13.69 -10.05
N PRO A 4 -4.49 12.84 -11.07
CA PRO A 4 -4.86 11.44 -11.01
C PRO A 4 -4.14 10.76 -9.83
N PRO A 5 -4.82 9.84 -9.12
CA PRO A 5 -4.23 9.15 -7.98
C PRO A 5 -3.00 8.35 -8.43
N ASP A 6 -1.92 8.45 -7.66
CA ASP A 6 -0.71 7.67 -7.90
C ASP A 6 -1.04 6.17 -7.72
N PRO A 7 -0.90 5.35 -8.77
CA PRO A 7 -1.24 3.93 -8.71
C PRO A 7 -0.33 3.15 -7.75
N ALA A 8 0.94 3.56 -7.59
CA ALA A 8 1.85 2.92 -6.64
C ALA A 8 1.42 3.21 -5.19
N LEU A 9 1.00 4.44 -4.93
CA LEU A 9 0.44 4.85 -3.63
C LEU A 9 -0.87 4.09 -3.34
N THR A 10 -1.74 3.96 -4.33
CA THR A 10 -3.02 3.23 -4.18
C THR A 10 -2.79 1.75 -3.85
N LEU A 11 -1.83 1.10 -4.50
CA LEU A 11 -1.45 -0.29 -4.21
C LEU A 11 -0.79 -0.44 -2.83
N GLY A 12 0.01 0.55 -2.40
CA GLY A 12 0.55 0.60 -1.04
C GLY A 12 -0.55 0.63 0.01
N LEU A 13 -1.52 1.54 -0.13
CA LEU A 13 -2.69 1.64 0.77
C LEU A 13 -3.54 0.38 0.78
N LEU A 14 -3.71 -0.28 -0.37
CA LEU A 14 -4.42 -1.56 -0.45
C LEU A 14 -3.72 -2.64 0.39
N ALA A 15 -2.39 -2.74 0.29
CA ALA A 15 -1.63 -3.71 1.08
C ALA A 15 -1.78 -3.46 2.59
N GLU A 16 -1.61 -2.21 3.04
CA GLU A 16 -1.81 -1.84 4.45
C GLU A 16 -3.22 -2.16 4.94
N ARG A 17 -4.24 -1.91 4.10
CA ARG A 17 -5.62 -2.21 4.45
C ARG A 17 -5.87 -3.72 4.58
N CYS A 18 -5.23 -4.53 3.74
CA CYS A 18 -5.29 -5.99 3.84
C CYS A 18 -4.66 -6.47 5.15
N ASP A 19 -3.48 -5.95 5.52
CA ASP A 19 -2.81 -6.31 6.78
C ASP A 19 -3.67 -5.95 8.00
N ALA A 20 -4.21 -4.73 8.03
CA ALA A 20 -5.09 -4.28 9.11
C ALA A 20 -6.38 -5.12 9.23
N THR A 21 -6.88 -5.64 8.09
CA THR A 21 -8.06 -6.51 8.08
C THR A 21 -7.73 -7.88 8.67
N VAL A 22 -6.56 -8.45 8.36
CA VAL A 22 -6.09 -9.70 8.97
C VAL A 22 -5.97 -9.54 10.49
N GLU A 23 -5.35 -8.46 10.95
CA GLU A 23 -5.23 -8.17 12.39
C GLU A 23 -6.60 -8.05 13.06
N SER A 24 -7.54 -7.32 12.43
CA SER A 24 -8.90 -7.20 12.94
C SER A 24 -9.64 -8.53 12.99
N LEU A 25 -9.43 -9.43 12.02
CA LEU A 25 -10.06 -10.74 12.01
C LEU A 25 -9.54 -11.60 13.16
N LEU A 26 -8.22 -11.61 13.41
CA LEU A 26 -7.62 -12.34 14.52
C LEU A 26 -8.20 -11.91 15.89
N LEU A 27 -8.52 -10.64 16.05
CA LEU A 27 -9.10 -10.09 17.28
C LEU A 27 -10.61 -10.36 17.42
N ALA A 28 -11.32 -10.54 16.32
CA ALA A 28 -12.78 -10.62 16.28
C ALA A 28 -13.33 -12.06 16.27
N LEU A 29 -12.49 -13.09 16.39
CA LEU A 29 -12.91 -14.49 16.25
C LEU A 29 -14.05 -14.84 17.24
N PRO A 30 -15.25 -15.18 16.74
CA PRO A 30 -16.34 -15.59 17.61
C PRO A 30 -16.16 -17.06 18.05
N SER A 31 -16.52 -17.35 19.31
CA SER A 31 -16.63 -18.71 19.82
C SER A 31 -18.05 -19.24 19.61
N THR A 32 -18.22 -20.23 18.73
CA THR A 32 -19.51 -20.79 18.31
C THR A 32 -20.07 -21.82 19.31
N GLY A 33 -19.26 -22.28 20.28
CA GLY A 33 -19.64 -23.25 21.31
C GLY A 33 -19.68 -24.72 20.83
N ASP A 34 -20.03 -24.96 19.57
CA ASP A 34 -19.86 -26.25 18.89
C ASP A 34 -18.46 -26.38 18.28
N ARG A 35 -17.75 -27.46 18.60
CA ARG A 35 -16.39 -27.73 18.11
C ARG A 35 -16.33 -27.97 16.60
N LEU A 36 -17.33 -28.60 16.01
CA LEU A 36 -17.33 -28.86 14.56
C LEU A 36 -17.59 -27.57 13.79
N ALA A 37 -18.58 -26.79 14.21
CA ALA A 37 -18.83 -25.46 13.66
C ALA A 37 -17.62 -24.53 13.85
N GLN A 38 -16.98 -24.56 15.03
CA GLN A 38 -15.77 -23.76 15.29
C GLN A 38 -14.63 -24.13 14.33
N ALA A 39 -14.34 -25.41 14.12
CA ALA A 39 -13.28 -25.84 13.21
C ALA A 39 -13.56 -25.42 11.75
N ALA A 40 -14.83 -25.43 11.31
CA ALA A 40 -15.21 -24.97 10.00
C ALA A 40 -15.03 -23.44 9.85
N VAL A 41 -15.42 -22.67 10.87
CA VAL A 41 -15.24 -21.22 10.92
C VAL A 41 -13.76 -20.85 10.95
N ASP A 42 -12.98 -21.51 11.79
CA ASP A 42 -11.53 -21.27 11.90
C ASP A 42 -10.83 -21.57 10.56
N GLY A 43 -11.17 -22.68 9.90
CA GLY A 43 -10.62 -23.03 8.59
C GLY A 43 -11.00 -22.05 7.48
N TYR A 44 -12.24 -21.54 7.50
CA TYR A 44 -12.66 -20.49 6.57
C TYR A 44 -11.92 -19.18 6.81
N LEU A 45 -11.74 -18.79 8.08
CA LEU A 45 -11.02 -17.57 8.45
C LEU A 45 -9.54 -17.65 8.08
N ASP A 46 -8.92 -18.81 8.25
CA ASP A 46 -7.53 -19.03 7.83
C ASP A 46 -7.37 -18.84 6.32
N ALA A 47 -8.27 -19.44 5.52
CA ALA A 47 -8.28 -19.24 4.07
C ALA A 47 -8.48 -17.77 3.66
N VAL A 48 -9.36 -17.03 4.37
CA VAL A 48 -9.56 -15.60 4.12
C VAL A 48 -8.32 -14.79 4.47
N MET A 49 -7.66 -15.07 5.59
CA MET A 49 -6.42 -14.39 5.99
C MET A 49 -5.29 -14.64 4.98
N ASP A 50 -5.16 -15.87 4.48
CA ASP A 50 -4.16 -16.19 3.46
C ASP A 50 -4.42 -15.48 2.13
N LEU A 51 -5.67 -15.37 1.71
CA LEU A 51 -6.03 -14.57 0.53
C LEU A 51 -5.70 -13.08 0.72
N LEU A 52 -5.97 -12.51 1.89
CA LEU A 52 -5.63 -11.12 2.21
C LEU A 52 -4.12 -10.89 2.20
N ARG A 53 -3.33 -11.81 2.76
CA ARG A 53 -1.87 -11.77 2.72
C ARG A 53 -1.32 -11.86 1.29
N MET A 54 -1.87 -12.78 0.49
CA MET A 54 -1.48 -12.93 -0.91
C MET A 54 -1.81 -11.67 -1.72
N LEU A 55 -2.98 -11.05 -1.48
CA LEU A 55 -3.37 -9.79 -2.10
C LEU A 55 -2.44 -8.64 -1.69
N ALA A 56 -2.09 -8.54 -0.41
CA ALA A 56 -1.14 -7.53 0.07
C ALA A 56 0.25 -7.69 -0.58
N ALA A 57 0.75 -8.93 -0.69
CA ALA A 57 2.00 -9.23 -1.36
C ALA A 57 1.96 -8.85 -2.85
N ALA A 58 0.90 -9.24 -3.56
CA ALA A 58 0.71 -8.89 -4.97
C ALA A 58 0.61 -7.36 -5.18
N ALA A 59 -0.05 -6.64 -4.27
CA ALA A 59 -0.16 -5.19 -4.33
C ALA A 59 1.20 -4.51 -4.12
N ARG A 60 2.00 -4.97 -3.14
CA ARG A 60 3.37 -4.46 -2.91
C ARG A 60 4.29 -4.74 -4.10
N GLU A 61 4.22 -5.95 -4.66
CA GLU A 61 4.94 -6.29 -5.89
C GLU A 61 4.54 -5.40 -7.06
N GLY A 62 3.24 -5.16 -7.24
CA GLY A 62 2.71 -4.26 -8.26
C GLY A 62 3.21 -2.82 -8.07
N ALA A 63 3.18 -2.32 -6.84
CA ALA A 63 3.70 -0.99 -6.49
C ALA A 63 5.20 -0.87 -6.80
N GLY A 64 6.00 -1.90 -6.48
CA GLY A 64 7.45 -1.91 -6.74
C GLY A 64 7.83 -1.99 -8.22
N ARG A 65 6.92 -2.47 -9.09
CA ARG A 65 7.12 -2.52 -10.55
C ARG A 65 6.66 -1.26 -11.27
N LEU A 66 5.86 -0.41 -10.61
CA LEU A 66 5.43 0.86 -11.19
C LEU A 66 6.58 1.87 -11.15
N PRO A 67 6.83 2.60 -12.25
CA PRO A 67 7.81 3.67 -12.22
C PRO A 67 7.31 4.76 -11.28
N THR A 68 7.93 4.88 -10.11
CA THR A 68 7.85 6.09 -9.30
C THR A 68 8.55 7.18 -10.10
N ALA A 69 7.77 7.95 -10.87
CA ALA A 69 8.32 9.09 -11.58
C ALA A 69 9.05 9.96 -10.54
N PRO A 70 10.38 10.19 -10.66
CA PRO A 70 10.99 11.21 -9.85
C PRO A 70 10.23 12.48 -10.22
N VAL A 71 9.61 13.13 -9.23
CA VAL A 71 9.23 14.52 -9.37
C VAL A 71 10.55 15.25 -9.58
N SER A 72 10.95 15.35 -10.83
CA SER A 72 12.09 16.15 -11.27
C SER A 72 11.61 17.58 -11.06
N GLN A 73 11.74 18.04 -9.82
CA GLN A 73 11.65 19.43 -9.46
C GLN A 73 12.78 20.09 -10.26
N ALA A 74 12.41 20.60 -11.42
CA ALA A 74 13.29 21.38 -12.27
C ALA A 74 13.92 22.43 -11.38
N ALA A 75 15.21 22.26 -11.08
CA ALA A 75 16.00 23.28 -10.45
C ALA A 75 15.80 24.54 -11.32
N PRO A 76 15.34 25.67 -10.77
CA PRO A 76 15.44 26.91 -11.50
C PRO A 76 16.94 27.10 -11.76
N HIS A 77 17.30 27.06 -13.03
CA HIS A 77 18.59 27.50 -13.53
C HIS A 77 18.86 28.87 -12.89
N VAL A 78 19.73 28.91 -11.88
CA VAL A 78 20.33 30.15 -11.44
C VAL A 78 21.13 30.63 -12.63
N ALA A 79 20.58 31.61 -13.35
CA ALA A 79 21.33 32.35 -14.33
C ALA A 79 22.47 33.04 -13.57
N ALA A 80 23.66 32.45 -13.63
CA ALA A 80 24.88 33.08 -13.16
C ALA A 80 25.09 34.35 -13.98
N ALA A 81 24.75 35.49 -13.41
CA ALA A 81 25.08 36.79 -13.98
C ALA A 81 26.61 36.95 -13.98
N PRO A 82 27.24 37.31 -15.12
CA PRO A 82 28.69 37.47 -15.18
C PRO A 82 29.15 38.73 -14.40
N PRO A 83 30.34 38.69 -13.76
CA PRO A 83 30.87 39.79 -12.96
C PRO A 83 31.60 40.81 -13.84
N TRP A 84 30.87 41.82 -14.31
CA TRP A 84 31.47 43.06 -14.81
C TRP A 84 30.74 44.17 -14.05
N GLY A 85 31.29 44.74 -12.97
CA GLY A 85 32.56 45.45 -12.96
C GLY A 85 32.30 46.90 -13.39
N MET A 86 31.73 47.71 -12.50
CA MET A 86 31.62 49.17 -12.62
C MET A 86 33.03 49.81 -12.66
N PRO A 87 33.19 51.07 -13.14
CA PRO A 87 32.69 52.27 -12.45
C PRO A 87 31.56 53.01 -13.17
#